data_AF-A0A2N9I0H4-F1
#
_entry.id   AF-A0A2N9I0H4-F1
#
_cell.length_a   1.000
_cell.length_b   1.000
_cell.length_c   1.000
_cell.angle_alpha   90.00
_cell.angle_beta   90.00
_cell.angle_gamma   90.00
#
_symmetry.space_group_name_H-M   'P 1'
#
loop_
_entity.id
_entity.type
_entity.pdbx_description
1 polymer ?
#
loop_
_entity_poly.entity_id
_entity_poly.type
_entity_poly.pdbx_seq_one_letter_code
_entity_poly.pdbx_strand_id
1 'polypeptide(L)'
;MKEEQRSLLLTSSARFPPPQGVRLSYGTAGFRADAGLLQSTLYRMGILAALRSLKTNSSVIGLMITASHNKDSDNGVKIADPSGGMLSQDWEPFADSLANAPSPQQLLHVSLSLSLSLIYFIDILV
;
A
#
# COMPACT_ATOMS: atom_id res chain seq x y z
N MET A 1 -0.94 5.95 -16.73
CA MET A 1 0.46 5.73 -16.30
C MET A 1 1.34 5.54 -17.53
N LYS A 2 2.46 6.26 -17.62
CA LYS A 2 3.41 6.18 -18.76
C LYS A 2 4.20 4.87 -18.72
N GLU A 3 4.73 4.40 -19.85
CA GLU A 3 5.50 3.14 -19.94
C GLU A 3 6.74 3.12 -19.03
N GLU A 4 7.42 4.25 -18.91
CA GLU A 4 8.56 4.41 -17.99
C GLU A 4 8.15 4.12 -16.52
N GLN A 5 7.00 4.62 -16.08
CA GLN A 5 6.50 4.38 -14.72
C GLN A 5 6.13 2.91 -14.50
N ARG A 6 5.58 2.23 -15.53
CA ARG A 6 5.30 0.79 -15.50
C ARG A 6 6.60 -0.01 -15.33
N SER A 7 7.60 0.30 -16.15
CA SER A 7 8.92 -0.33 -16.08
C SER A 7 9.57 -0.13 -14.71
N LEU A 8 9.51 1.09 -14.18
CA LEU A 8 10.08 1.42 -12.87
C LEU A 8 9.38 0.65 -11.74
N LEU A 9 8.05 0.54 -11.74
CA LEU A 9 7.31 -0.24 -10.75
C LEU A 9 7.66 -1.73 -10.83
N LEU A 10 7.70 -2.30 -12.03
CA LEU A 10 8.06 -3.71 -12.24
C LEU A 10 9.47 -4.03 -11.74
N THR A 11 10.45 -3.22 -12.14
CA THR A 11 11.86 -3.44 -11.79
C THR A 11 12.15 -3.18 -10.32
N SER A 12 11.60 -2.12 -9.73
CA SER A 12 11.85 -1.79 -8.33
C SER A 12 11.11 -2.72 -7.35
N SER A 13 9.91 -3.19 -7.68
CA SER A 13 9.17 -4.15 -6.84
C SER A 13 9.80 -5.55 -6.86
N ALA A 14 10.46 -5.94 -7.95
CA ALA A 14 11.20 -7.21 -8.03
C ALA A 14 12.34 -7.32 -7.00
N ARG A 15 12.83 -6.18 -6.47
CA ARG A 15 13.84 -6.16 -5.40
C ARG A 15 13.26 -6.49 -4.01
N PHE A 16 11.94 -6.51 -3.88
CA PHE A 16 11.24 -6.75 -2.61
C PHE A 16 10.14 -7.81 -2.80
N PRO A 17 10.52 -9.09 -3.01
CA PRO A 17 9.55 -10.17 -3.19
C PRO A 17 8.71 -10.37 -1.93
N PRO A 18 7.42 -10.73 -2.06
CA PRO A 18 6.58 -11.01 -0.90
C PRO A 18 7.06 -12.29 -0.17
N PRO A 19 6.87 -12.37 1.16
CA PRO A 19 7.22 -13.58 1.91
C PRO A 19 6.39 -14.77 1.42
N GLN A 20 7.04 -15.93 1.25
CA GLN A 20 6.35 -17.15 0.80
C GLN A 20 5.56 -17.79 1.95
N GLY A 21 4.35 -18.28 1.65
CA GLY A 21 3.51 -18.99 2.61
C GLY A 21 2.92 -18.11 3.73
N VAL A 22 3.15 -16.80 3.70
CA VAL A 22 2.62 -15.83 4.67
C VAL A 22 1.63 -14.92 3.97
N ARG A 23 0.45 -14.79 4.56
CA ARG A 23 -0.54 -13.80 4.14
C ARG A 23 -0.66 -12.73 5.21
N LEU A 24 -0.41 -11.48 4.83
CA LEU A 24 -0.49 -10.33 5.73
C LEU A 24 -1.87 -9.68 5.62
N SER A 25 -2.38 -9.11 6.71
CA SER A 25 -3.63 -8.35 6.70
C SER A 25 -3.47 -7.02 7.44
N TYR A 26 -4.09 -5.99 6.89
CA TYR A 26 -4.12 -4.63 7.40
C TYR A 26 -5.24 -4.54 8.42
N GLY A 27 -4.87 -4.44 9.70
CA GLY A 27 -5.83 -4.24 10.78
C GLY A 27 -5.95 -2.79 11.20
N THR A 28 -6.66 -2.54 12.31
CA THR A 28 -6.80 -1.21 12.94
C THR A 28 -5.46 -0.50 13.18
N ALA A 29 -4.40 -1.27 13.39
CA ALA A 29 -3.05 -0.78 13.65
C ALA A 29 -2.11 -0.81 12.42
N GLY A 30 -2.65 -1.04 11.22
CA GLY A 30 -1.89 -1.29 10.01
C GLY A 30 -1.34 -2.72 9.94
N PHE A 31 -0.30 -2.92 9.12
CA PHE A 31 0.44 -4.19 9.11
C PHE A 31 1.41 -4.23 10.28
N ARG A 32 1.44 -5.36 11.01
CA ARG A 32 2.43 -5.65 12.05
C ARG A 32 2.84 -7.11 11.98
N ALA A 33 4.14 -7.36 12.03
CA ALA A 33 4.74 -8.68 12.00
C ALA A 33 6.22 -8.56 12.40
N ASP A 34 6.92 -9.69 12.43
CA ASP A 34 8.38 -9.71 12.42
C ASP A 34 8.92 -8.81 11.29
N ALA A 35 9.92 -7.98 11.58
CA ALA A 35 10.43 -6.99 10.65
C ALA A 35 10.98 -7.61 9.35
N GLY A 36 11.51 -8.84 9.41
CA GLY A 36 12.00 -9.58 8.25
C GLY A 36 10.91 -9.91 7.23
N LEU A 37 9.65 -9.99 7.65
CA LEU A 37 8.50 -10.28 6.79
C LEU A 37 7.91 -9.04 6.11
N LEU A 38 8.30 -7.82 6.53
CA LEU A 38 7.61 -6.58 6.15
C LEU A 38 8.30 -5.77 5.04
N GLN A 39 9.45 -6.20 4.51
CA GLN A 39 10.19 -5.42 3.50
C GLN A 39 9.36 -5.14 2.25
N SER A 40 8.74 -6.17 1.66
CA SER A 40 7.83 -6.02 0.51
C SER A 40 6.63 -5.16 0.85
N THR A 41 6.08 -5.32 2.05
CA THR A 41 4.89 -4.63 2.52
C THR A 41 5.14 -3.13 2.65
N LEU A 42 6.26 -2.73 3.25
CA LEU A 42 6.67 -1.32 3.37
C LEU A 42 6.82 -0.65 1.99
N TYR A 43 7.51 -1.31 1.06
CA TYR A 43 7.63 -0.80 -0.32
C TYR A 43 6.25 -0.60 -0.96
N ARG A 44 5.36 -1.59 -0.82
CA ARG A 44 4.01 -1.55 -1.41
C ARG A 44 3.08 -0.53 -0.72
N MET A 45 3.27 -0.27 0.57
CA MET A 45 2.54 0.79 1.28
C MET A 45 2.93 2.19 0.84
N GLY A 46 4.17 2.39 0.36
CA GLY A 46 4.54 3.62 -0.35
C GLY A 46 3.72 3.85 -1.62
N ILE A 47 3.47 2.79 -2.40
CA ILE A 47 2.60 2.85 -3.59
C ILE A 47 1.16 3.17 -3.19
N LEU A 48 0.63 2.49 -2.17
CA LEU A 48 -0.73 2.74 -1.68
C LEU A 48 -0.90 4.18 -1.19
N ALA A 49 0.07 4.73 -0.45
CA ALA A 49 0.03 6.10 0.04
C ALA A 49 0.02 7.11 -1.12
N ALA A 50 0.80 6.88 -2.18
CA ALA A 50 0.77 7.71 -3.38
C ALA A 50 -0.61 7.65 -4.08
N LEU A 51 -1.19 6.46 -4.25
CA LEU A 51 -2.54 6.30 -4.81
C LEU A 51 -3.61 6.96 -3.93
N ARG A 52 -3.49 6.86 -2.61
CA ARG A 52 -4.40 7.50 -1.65
C ARG A 52 -4.32 9.01 -1.72
N SER A 53 -3.11 9.57 -1.87
CA SER A 53 -2.90 11.00 -2.09
C SER A 53 -3.65 11.46 -3.34
N LEU A 54 -3.48 10.76 -4.46
CA LEU A 54 -4.20 11.08 -5.70
C LEU A 54 -5.73 11.02 -5.52
N LYS A 55 -6.26 10.02 -4.81
CA LYS A 55 -7.70 9.94 -4.52
C LYS A 55 -8.20 11.10 -3.65
N THR A 56 -7.37 11.60 -2.76
CA THR A 56 -7.72 12.66 -1.81
C THR A 56 -7.31 14.04 -2.34
N ASN A 57 -7.44 14.26 -3.65
CA ASN A 57 -7.11 15.53 -4.32
C ASN A 57 -5.65 15.96 -4.12
N SER A 58 -4.72 15.01 -4.22
CA SER A 58 -3.28 15.22 -3.99
C SER A 58 -2.93 15.73 -2.59
N SER A 59 -3.73 15.35 -1.58
CA SER A 59 -3.46 15.70 -0.18
C SER A 59 -2.28 14.91 0.39
N VAL A 60 -1.70 15.41 1.48
CA VAL A 60 -0.62 14.73 2.21
C VAL A 60 -1.17 13.47 2.89
N ILE A 61 -0.47 12.35 2.72
CA ILE A 61 -0.75 11.06 3.36
C ILE A 61 0.41 10.69 4.28
N GLY A 62 0.11 10.37 5.54
CA GLY A 62 1.11 9.96 6.52
C GLY A 62 1.41 8.47 6.45
N LEU A 63 2.67 8.11 6.69
CA LEU A 63 3.12 6.73 6.90
C LEU A 63 3.88 6.69 8.21
N MET A 64 3.42 5.87 9.15
CA MET A 64 4.10 5.64 10.43
C MET A 64 4.70 4.24 10.43
N ILE A 65 6.02 4.15 10.59
CA ILE A 65 6.75 2.88 10.73
C ILE A 65 7.02 2.64 12.21
N THR A 66 6.28 1.73 12.82
CA THR A 66 6.40 1.41 14.25
C THR A 66 5.66 0.13 14.61
N ALA A 67 6.22 -0.62 15.56
CA ALA A 67 5.53 -1.72 16.23
C ALA A 67 4.87 -1.28 17.57
N SER A 68 4.97 0.00 17.94
CA SER A 68 4.47 0.51 19.23
C SER A 68 5.07 -0.22 20.44
N HIS A 69 4.31 -1.07 21.13
CA HIS A 69 4.70 -1.80 22.35
C HIS A 69 5.00 -3.28 22.09
N ASN A 70 5.12 -3.67 20.81
CA ASN A 70 5.51 -5.01 20.40
C ASN A 70 6.98 -5.29 20.73
N LYS A 71 7.41 -6.55 20.50
CA LYS A 71 8.80 -6.96 20.67
C LYS A 71 9.72 -6.17 19.73
N ASP A 72 10.99 -6.02 20.11
CA ASP A 72 11.99 -5.29 19.31
C ASP A 72 12.23 -5.90 17.92
N SER A 73 11.96 -7.21 17.75
CA SER A 73 12.02 -7.90 16.45
C SER A 73 10.87 -7.55 15.51
N ASP A 74 9.76 -7.05 16.06
CA ASP A 74 8.58 -6.70 15.29
C ASP A 74 8.73 -5.30 14.69
N ASN A 75 8.08 -5.07 13.57
CA ASN A 75 7.84 -3.74 13.05
C ASN A 75 6.40 -3.62 12.55
N GLY A 76 6.04 -2.46 12.02
CA GLY A 76 4.77 -2.25 11.40
C GLY A 76 4.74 -1.02 10.53
N VAL A 77 3.67 -0.91 9.74
CA VAL A 77 3.38 0.28 8.96
C VAL A 77 1.89 0.58 9.01
N LYS A 78 1.57 1.84 9.32
CA LYS A 78 0.20 2.36 9.32
C LYS A 78 0.12 3.63 8.49
N ILE A 79 -0.95 3.74 7.72
CA ILE A 79 -1.27 4.93 6.91
C ILE A 79 -2.20 5.85 7.71
N ALA A 80 -1.93 7.14 7.65
CA ALA A 80 -2.77 8.21 8.16
C ALA A 80 -3.35 9.02 6.99
N ASP A 81 -4.67 9.20 7.00
CA ASP A 81 -5.39 10.01 6.02
C ASP A 81 -5.15 11.51 6.26
N PRO A 82 -5.53 12.40 5.31
CA PRO A 82 -5.21 13.83 5.38
C PRO A 82 -5.66 14.55 6.66
N SER A 83 -6.70 14.04 7.33
CA SER A 83 -7.17 14.57 8.62
C SER A 83 -6.22 14.27 9.79
N GLY A 84 -5.17 13.48 9.58
CA GLY A 84 -4.36 12.85 10.63
C GLY A 84 -5.01 11.61 11.24
N GLY A 85 -6.24 11.29 10.84
CA GLY A 85 -6.95 10.08 11.24
C GLY A 85 -6.39 8.82 10.59
N MET A 86 -6.95 7.67 10.96
CA MET A 86 -6.58 6.39 10.36
C MET A 86 -6.97 6.35 8.87
N LEU A 87 -6.29 5.50 8.10
CA LEU A 87 -6.77 5.10 6.79
C LEU A 87 -8.25 4.71 6.84
N SER A 88 -9.06 5.25 5.92
CA SER A 88 -10.45 4.82 5.71
C SER A 88 -10.56 3.30 5.57
N GLN A 89 -11.53 2.69 6.26
CA GLN A 89 -11.72 1.24 6.28
C GLN A 89 -11.95 0.65 4.87
N ASP A 90 -12.60 1.41 3.98
CA ASP A 90 -12.82 1.00 2.59
C ASP A 90 -11.51 0.84 1.80
N TRP A 91 -10.39 1.34 2.33
CA TRP A 91 -9.06 1.22 1.75
C TRP A 91 -8.21 0.09 2.32
N GLU A 92 -8.62 -0.54 3.44
CA GLU A 92 -7.91 -1.68 4.03
C GLU A 92 -7.85 -2.89 3.07
N PRO A 93 -8.92 -3.26 2.32
CA PRO A 93 -8.85 -4.34 1.34
C PRO A 93 -7.84 -4.08 0.20
N PHE A 94 -7.60 -2.81 -0.15
CA PHE A 94 -6.61 -2.44 -1.15
C PHE A 94 -5.19 -2.57 -0.61
N ALA A 95 -4.99 -2.25 0.68
CA ALA A 95 -3.73 -2.52 1.37
C ALA A 95 -3.40 -4.00 1.37
N ASP A 96 -4.36 -4.86 1.69
CA ASP A 96 -4.20 -6.32 1.65
C ASP A 96 -3.90 -6.83 0.25
N SER A 97 -4.63 -6.33 -0.75
CA SER A 97 -4.44 -6.74 -2.15
C SER A 97 -3.05 -6.39 -2.67
N LEU A 98 -2.56 -5.17 -2.39
CA LEU A 98 -1.21 -4.77 -2.76
C LEU A 98 -0.16 -5.57 -1.98
N ALA A 99 -0.27 -5.65 -0.66
CA ALA A 99 0.70 -6.33 0.20
C ALA A 99 0.89 -7.80 -0.19
N ASN A 100 -0.18 -8.48 -0.60
CA ASN A 100 -0.16 -9.90 -0.94
C ASN A 100 -0.08 -10.20 -2.45
N ALA A 101 0.07 -9.19 -3.32
CA ALA A 101 0.24 -9.43 -4.76
C ALA A 101 1.47 -10.34 -5.02
N PRO A 102 1.32 -11.50 -5.69
CA PRO A 102 2.35 -12.54 -5.71
C PRO A 102 3.55 -12.20 -6.61
N SER A 103 3.41 -11.24 -7.52
CA SER A 103 4.44 -10.86 -8.47
C SER A 103 4.42 -9.37 -8.78
N PRO A 104 5.51 -8.80 -9.32
CA PRO A 104 5.52 -7.43 -9.87
C PRO A 104 4.39 -7.16 -10.86
N GLN A 105 4.05 -8.13 -11.71
CA GLN A 105 2.98 -7.99 -12.71
C GLN A 105 1.61 -7.89 -12.04
N GLN A 106 1.36 -8.72 -11.01
CA GLN A 106 0.12 -8.63 -10.26
C GLN A 106 0.05 -7.36 -9.42
N LEU A 107 1.16 -6.91 -8.84
CA LEU A 107 1.22 -5.62 -8.14
C LEU A 107 0.90 -4.46 -9.07
N LEU A 108 1.47 -4.47 -10.28
CA LEU A 108 1.17 -3.49 -11.33
C LEU A 108 -0.32 -3.53 -11.71
N HIS A 109 -0.87 -4.73 -11.92
CA HIS A 109 -2.28 -4.90 -12.26
C HIS A 109 -3.20 -4.32 -11.19
N VAL A 110 -3.00 -4.67 -9.91
CA VAL A 110 -3.78 -4.14 -8.78
C VAL A 110 -3.63 -2.61 -8.68
N SER A 111 -2.41 -2.09 -8.84
CA SER A 111 -2.14 -0.63 -8.80
C SER A 111 -2.88 0.12 -9.91
N LEU A 112 -2.94 -0.44 -11.11
CA LEU A 112 -3.67 0.13 -12.24
C LEU A 112 -5.19 0.06 -12.06
N SER A 113 -5.70 -1.08 -11.62
CA SER A 113 -7.13 -1.26 -11.33
C SER A 113 -7.61 -0.26 -10.27
N LEU A 114 -6.79 -0.03 -9.24
CA LEU A 114 -7.02 1.03 -8.27
C LEU A 114 -7.02 2.40 -8.94
N SER A 115 -5.96 2.77 -9.65
CA SER A 115 -5.88 4.07 -10.31
C SER A 115 -7.06 4.36 -11.24
N LEU A 116 -7.56 3.37 -11.97
CA LEU A 116 -8.70 3.53 -12.88
C LEU A 116 -10.01 3.75 -12.11
N SER A 117 -10.25 3.01 -11.01
CA SER A 117 -11.43 3.25 -10.17
C SER A 117 -11.43 4.64 -9.53
N LEU A 118 -10.25 5.25 -9.32
CA LEU A 118 -10.16 6.64 -8.84
C LEU A 118 -10.59 7.65 -9.90
N ILE A 119 -10.29 7.41 -11.18
CA ILE A 119 -10.63 8.28 -12.31
C ILE A 119 -12.14 8.24 -12.58
N TYR A 120 -12.71 7.05 -12.75
CA TYR A 120 -14.14 6.91 -13.08
C TYR A 120 -15.10 7.33 -11.96
N PHE A 121 -14.63 7.44 -10.72
CA PHE A 121 -15.45 7.94 -9.62
C PHE A 121 -15.48 9.49 -9.56
N ILE A 122 -14.53 10.17 -10.21
CA ILE A 122 -14.55 11.64 -10.33
C ILE A 122 -15.57 12.07 -11.39
N ASP A 123 -15.77 11.26 -12.44
CA ASP A 123 -16.66 11.58 -13.56
C ASP A 123 -18.16 11.31 -13.31
N ILE A 124 -18.54 10.74 -12.16
CA ILE A 124 -19.95 10.44 -11.81
C ILE A 124 -20.55 11.47 -10.85
N LEU A 125 -19.76 12.42 -10.33
CA LEU A 125 -20.19 13.43 -9.36
C LEU A 125 -20.10 14.88 -9.87
N VAL A 126 -20.05 15.08 -11.18
CA VAL A 126 -20.19 16.40 -11.84
C VAL A 126 -21.36 16.37 -12.83
#